data_AF-A0AAD3RA04-F1
#
_entry.id   AF-A0AAD3RA04-F1
#
_cell.length_a   1.000
_cell.length_b   1.000
_cell.length_c   1.000
_cell.angle_alpha   90.00
_cell.angle_beta   90.00
_cell.angle_gamma   90.00
#
_symmetry.space_group_name_H-M   'P 1'
#
loop_
_entity.id
_entity.type
_entity.pdbx_description
1 polymer ?
#
loop_
_entity_poly.entity_id
_entity_poly.type
_entity_poly.pdbx_seq_one_letter_code
_entity_poly.pdbx_strand_id
1 'polypeptide(L)'
;MTGVSVCPPVAMDSGMGLLCRLFELWGQVPAGSLALTEWLLGDEEGSDEAVADEASSLDEEDFLFEKGDLNLWAEPVQWVKLLHGNLSSLILTFKQTQCSGTTSQDQAKLQALLTQAKARALSSQQALDSLPVLPQFSCTVEHARLTLRHQRATLALDVLERLR
;
A
#
# COMPACT_ATOMS: atom_id res chain seq x y z
N MET A 1 33.59 -8.42 -12.51
CA MET A 1 32.13 -8.48 -12.74
C MET A 1 31.59 -7.08 -12.49
N THR A 2 31.25 -6.35 -13.55
CA THR A 2 30.62 -5.03 -13.44
C THR A 2 29.22 -5.21 -12.89
N GLY A 3 28.92 -4.61 -11.74
CA GLY A 3 27.57 -4.64 -11.16
C GLY A 3 26.58 -4.03 -12.15
N VAL A 4 25.60 -4.82 -12.59
CA VAL A 4 24.49 -4.29 -13.40
C VAL A 4 23.67 -3.39 -12.49
N SER A 5 23.73 -2.09 -12.73
CA SER A 5 22.85 -1.13 -12.04
C SER A 5 21.43 -1.34 -12.54
N VAL A 6 20.53 -1.68 -11.63
CA VAL A 6 19.10 -1.87 -11.91
C VAL A 6 18.35 -0.65 -11.39
N CYS A 7 17.29 -0.21 -12.09
CA CYS A 7 16.48 0.91 -11.60
C CYS A 7 15.66 0.49 -10.35
N PRO A 8 15.36 1.42 -9.42
CA PRO A 8 14.68 1.11 -8.16
C PRO A 8 13.40 0.27 -8.28
N PRO A 9 12.44 0.57 -9.18
CA PRO A 9 11.20 -0.21 -9.26
C PRO A 9 11.43 -1.65 -9.74
N VAL A 10 12.42 -1.89 -10.61
CA VAL A 10 12.75 -3.25 -11.07
C VAL A 10 13.43 -4.06 -9.97
N ALA A 11 14.31 -3.42 -9.17
CA ALA A 11 14.92 -4.06 -8.02
C ALA A 11 13.86 -4.45 -6.97
N MET A 12 12.91 -3.55 -6.73
CA MET A 12 11.79 -3.78 -5.81
C MET A 12 10.85 -4.89 -6.29
N ASP A 13 10.44 -4.87 -7.56
CA ASP A 13 9.60 -5.93 -8.14
C ASP A 13 10.30 -7.30 -8.06
N SER A 14 11.60 -7.36 -8.38
CA SER A 14 12.40 -8.57 -8.25
C SER A 14 12.48 -9.07 -6.81
N GLY A 15 12.67 -8.16 -5.84
CA GLY A 15 12.69 -8.49 -4.42
C GLY A 15 11.34 -9.01 -3.92
N MET A 16 10.24 -8.39 -4.35
CA MET A 16 8.90 -8.82 -4.00
C MET A 16 8.57 -10.19 -4.60
N GLY A 17 8.91 -10.40 -5.88
CA GLY A 17 8.75 -11.69 -6.54
C GLY A 17 9.55 -12.80 -5.84
N LEU A 18 10.78 -12.52 -5.41
CA LEU A 18 11.58 -13.46 -4.61
C LEU A 18 10.90 -13.79 -3.28
N LEU A 19 10.38 -12.79 -2.55
CA LEU A 19 9.67 -13.00 -1.30
C LEU A 19 8.42 -13.87 -1.49
N CYS A 20 7.64 -13.63 -2.55
CA CYS A 20 6.50 -14.48 -2.91
C CYS A 20 6.92 -15.93 -3.15
N ARG A 21 8.02 -16.16 -3.88
CA ARG A 21 8.57 -17.51 -4.09
C ARG A 21 9.03 -18.16 -2.79
N LEU A 22 9.59 -17.40 -1.85
CA LEU A 22 9.96 -17.93 -0.53
C LEU A 22 8.73 -18.39 0.26
N PHE A 23 7.62 -17.64 0.22
CA PHE A 23 6.37 -18.08 0.84
C PHE A 23 5.84 -19.39 0.24
N GLU A 24 5.94 -19.55 -1.08
CA GLU A 24 5.59 -20.82 -1.75
C GLU A 24 6.48 -21.97 -1.27
N LEU A 25 7.81 -21.78 -1.27
CA LEU A 25 8.77 -22.81 -0.84
C LEU A 25 8.62 -23.19 0.64
N TRP A 26 8.23 -22.25 1.49
CA TRP A 26 7.99 -22.49 2.92
C TRP A 26 6.59 -23.02 3.22
N GLY A 27 5.70 -23.12 2.22
CA GLY A 27 4.29 -23.47 2.45
C GLY A 27 3.56 -22.44 3.32
N GLN A 28 4.01 -21.18 3.32
CA GLN A 28 3.49 -20.08 4.13
C GLN A 28 2.68 -19.08 3.30
N VAL A 29 2.10 -19.51 2.19
CA VAL A 29 1.37 -18.61 1.29
C VAL A 29 0.18 -17.91 1.97
N PRO A 30 -0.67 -18.58 2.78
CA PRO A 30 -1.76 -17.90 3.49
C PRO A 30 -1.23 -16.80 4.43
N ALA A 31 -0.30 -17.13 5.32
CA ALA A 31 0.29 -16.18 6.25
C ALA A 31 1.03 -15.03 5.54
N GLY A 32 1.82 -15.36 4.51
CA GLY A 32 2.56 -14.41 3.69
C GLY A 32 1.64 -13.45 2.94
N SER A 33 0.55 -13.95 2.36
CA SER A 33 -0.44 -13.12 1.67
C SER A 33 -1.13 -12.14 2.62
N LEU A 34 -1.46 -12.55 3.85
CA LEU A 34 -2.03 -11.68 4.87
C LEU A 34 -1.03 -10.62 5.35
N ALA A 35 0.23 -10.99 5.56
CA ALA A 35 1.29 -10.05 5.94
C ALA A 35 1.57 -9.00 4.85
N LEU A 36 1.67 -9.44 3.59
CA LEU A 36 1.85 -8.53 2.46
C LEU A 36 0.62 -7.65 2.23
N THR A 37 -0.59 -8.13 2.52
CA THR A 37 -1.81 -7.31 2.46
C THR A 37 -1.84 -6.24 3.56
N GLU A 38 -1.33 -6.56 4.74
CA GLU A 38 -1.15 -5.59 5.83
C GLU A 38 -0.16 -4.48 5.42
N TRP A 39 0.96 -4.84 4.76
CA TRP A 39 1.87 -3.85 4.17
C TRP A 39 1.16 -3.00 3.10
N LEU A 40 0.37 -3.63 2.23
CA LEU A 40 -0.39 -2.94 1.19
C LEU A 40 -1.35 -1.91 1.79
N LEU A 41 -2.04 -2.26 2.87
CA LEU A 41 -2.93 -1.37 3.61
C LEU A 41 -2.16 -0.21 4.25
N GLY A 42 -0.93 -0.47 4.71
CA GLY A 42 -0.05 0.50 5.37
C GLY A 42 -0.41 0.70 6.83
N ASP A 43 0.46 1.37 7.59
CA ASP A 43 0.22 1.65 9.00
C ASP A 43 -1.00 2.55 9.18
N GLU A 44 -1.72 2.39 10.30
CA GLU A 44 -2.69 3.40 10.73
C GLU A 44 -1.86 4.64 11.01
N GLU A 45 -2.03 5.67 10.21
CA GLU A 45 -1.35 6.94 10.43
C GLU A 45 -1.98 7.58 11.68
N GLY A 46 -1.48 7.15 12.83
CA GLY A 46 -1.83 7.66 14.12
C GLY A 46 -1.32 9.09 14.22
N SER A 47 -2.27 10.02 14.34
CA SER A 47 -2.10 11.45 14.58
C SER A 47 -1.60 12.28 13.39
N ASP A 48 -2.55 13.01 12.80
CA ASP A 48 -2.30 14.24 12.02
C ASP A 48 -1.54 15.33 12.84
N GLU A 49 -1.25 15.12 14.12
CA GLU A 49 -0.51 16.04 15.00
C GLU A 49 0.99 16.10 14.68
N ALA A 50 1.60 15.02 14.17
CA ALA A 50 3.05 15.02 13.89
C ALA A 50 3.41 15.73 12.58
N VAL A 51 2.45 15.99 11.70
CA VAL A 51 2.65 16.73 10.44
C VAL A 51 2.17 18.17 10.56
N ALA A 52 1.24 18.45 11.48
CA ALA A 52 0.83 19.82 11.79
C ALA A 52 1.95 20.64 12.46
N ASP A 53 2.81 20.02 13.27
CA ASP A 53 3.92 20.72 13.96
C ASP A 53 5.11 21.01 13.03
N GLU A 54 5.35 20.19 12.01
CA GLU A 54 6.37 20.46 10.98
C GLU A 54 5.86 21.38 9.85
N ALA A 55 4.54 21.54 9.69
CA ALA A 55 3.97 22.51 8.76
C ALA A 55 3.93 23.95 9.33
N SER A 56 4.05 24.11 10.65
CA SER A 56 4.05 25.43 11.30
C SER A 56 5.44 26.08 11.40
N SER A 57 6.50 25.37 11.05
CA SER A 57 7.90 25.84 11.18
C SER A 57 8.58 26.15 9.83
N LEU A 58 7.92 25.85 8.71
CA LEU A 58 8.46 26.09 7.37
C LEU A 58 8.08 27.50 6.92
N ASP A 59 9.02 28.42 7.16
CA ASP A 59 9.10 29.73 6.54
C ASP A 59 8.81 29.59 5.03
N GLU A 60 7.73 30.21 4.56
CA GLU A 60 7.13 29.99 3.23
C GLU A 60 8.02 30.43 2.05
N GLU A 61 9.27 30.80 2.30
CA GLU A 61 10.17 31.41 1.31
C GLU A 61 11.34 30.51 0.86
N ASP A 62 11.65 29.41 1.58
CA ASP A 62 12.87 28.61 1.30
C ASP A 62 12.65 27.29 0.53
N PHE A 63 11.40 26.85 0.30
CA PHE A 63 11.12 25.54 -0.31
C PHE A 63 10.66 25.56 -1.77
N LEU A 64 10.98 26.60 -2.54
CA LEU A 64 10.44 26.69 -3.91
C LEU A 64 11.16 25.81 -4.95
N PHE A 65 12.37 25.30 -4.68
CA PHE A 65 13.14 24.54 -5.69
C PHE A 65 14.05 23.44 -5.13
N GLU A 66 13.70 22.78 -4.03
CA GLU A 66 14.36 21.51 -3.72
C GLU A 66 13.75 20.41 -4.59
N LYS A 67 14.54 19.92 -5.55
CA LYS A 67 14.26 18.76 -6.43
C LYS A 67 14.21 17.42 -5.63
N GLY A 68 13.79 17.48 -4.37
CA GLY A 68 13.57 16.36 -3.46
C GLY A 68 12.08 16.00 -3.29
N ASP A 69 11.17 16.97 -3.39
CA ASP A 69 9.75 16.77 -3.04
C ASP A 69 8.84 16.41 -4.22
N LEU A 70 9.37 16.41 -5.45
CA LEU A 70 8.58 16.25 -6.66
C LEU A 70 8.01 14.84 -6.90
N ASN A 71 8.23 13.86 -6.01
CA ASN A 71 7.72 12.50 -6.18
C ASN A 71 7.20 11.81 -4.91
N LEU A 72 6.89 12.55 -3.85
CA LEU A 72 6.36 12.01 -2.58
C LEU A 72 5.10 11.13 -2.77
N TRP A 73 4.40 11.24 -3.90
CA TRP A 73 3.19 10.49 -4.21
C TRP A 73 3.37 9.41 -5.29
N ALA A 74 4.20 9.66 -6.30
CA ALA A 74 4.34 8.76 -7.43
C ALA A 74 5.05 7.46 -7.04
N GLU A 75 6.07 7.54 -6.18
CA GLU A 75 6.81 6.38 -5.71
C GLU A 75 5.95 5.47 -4.80
N PRO A 76 5.21 5.99 -3.79
CA PRO A 76 4.27 5.16 -3.03
C PRO A 76 3.19 4.51 -3.89
N VAL A 77 2.58 5.24 -4.83
CA VAL A 77 1.57 4.67 -5.74
C VAL A 77 2.17 3.54 -6.59
N GLN A 78 3.41 3.70 -7.06
CA GLN A 78 4.10 2.67 -7.83
C GLN A 78 4.40 1.45 -6.98
N TRP A 79 4.89 1.63 -5.76
CA TRP A 79 5.12 0.54 -4.79
C TRP A 79 3.84 -0.24 -4.51
N VAL A 80 2.74 0.46 -4.25
CA VAL A 80 1.42 -0.14 -3.98
C VAL A 80 0.97 -1.02 -5.16
N LYS A 81 1.14 -0.55 -6.39
CA LYS A 81 0.80 -1.31 -7.61
C LYS A 81 1.68 -2.55 -7.79
N LEU A 82 2.99 -2.42 -7.57
CA LEU A 82 3.93 -3.54 -7.67
C LEU A 82 3.63 -4.62 -6.63
N LEU A 83 3.38 -4.21 -5.38
CA LEU A 83 3.01 -5.12 -4.30
C LEU A 83 1.69 -5.84 -4.62
N HIS A 84 0.66 -5.11 -5.05
CA HIS A 84 -0.62 -5.69 -5.46
C HIS A 84 -0.47 -6.70 -6.61
N GLY A 85 0.36 -6.40 -7.61
CA GLY A 85 0.64 -7.30 -8.72
C GLY A 85 1.29 -8.61 -8.26
N ASN A 86 2.31 -8.52 -7.41
CA ASN A 86 2.99 -9.70 -6.86
C ASN A 86 2.07 -10.53 -5.95
N LEU A 87 1.28 -9.88 -5.09
CA LEU A 87 0.23 -10.51 -4.27
C LEU A 87 -0.79 -11.26 -5.13
N SER A 88 -1.28 -10.61 -6.17
CA SER A 88 -2.24 -11.21 -7.11
C SER A 88 -1.67 -12.47 -7.75
N SER A 89 -0.39 -12.43 -8.16
CA SER A 89 0.27 -13.60 -8.73
C SER A 89 0.42 -14.74 -7.71
N LEU A 90 0.81 -14.43 -6.47
CA LEU A 90 0.97 -15.41 -5.38
C LEU A 90 -0.36 -16.11 -5.04
N ILE A 91 -1.48 -15.37 -5.05
CA ILE A 91 -2.81 -15.94 -4.78
C ILE A 91 -3.25 -16.87 -5.91
N LEU A 92 -2.98 -16.48 -7.17
CA LEU A 92 -3.31 -17.30 -8.33
C LEU A 92 -2.53 -18.63 -8.31
N THR A 93 -1.23 -18.59 -8.02
CA THR A 93 -0.42 -19.80 -7.92
C THR A 93 -0.90 -20.69 -6.78
N PHE A 94 -1.18 -20.11 -5.60
CA PHE A 94 -1.71 -20.85 -4.45
C PHE A 94 -3.02 -21.59 -4.73
N LYS A 95 -3.97 -20.93 -5.40
CA LYS A 95 -5.26 -21.56 -5.77
C LYS A 95 -5.09 -22.74 -6.72
N GLN A 96 -4.08 -22.68 -7.59
CA GLN A 96 -3.76 -23.74 -8.56
C GLN A 96 -3.06 -24.94 -7.90
N THR A 97 -2.32 -24.74 -6.81
CA THR A 97 -1.48 -25.77 -6.18
C THR A 97 -2.11 -26.44 -4.96
N GLN A 98 -3.41 -26.23 -4.67
CA GLN A 98 -4.02 -26.55 -3.37
C GLN A 98 -3.70 -27.95 -2.81
N CYS A 99 -2.98 -27.95 -1.68
CA CYS A 99 -3.28 -28.76 -0.50
C CYS A 99 -3.80 -27.81 0.59
N SER A 100 -5.01 -28.07 1.07
CA SER A 100 -5.75 -27.26 2.04
C SER A 100 -4.97 -27.02 3.34
N GLY A 101 -4.84 -25.75 3.75
CA GLY A 101 -4.12 -25.39 4.97
C GLY A 101 -4.30 -23.94 5.38
N THR A 102 -5.54 -23.44 5.42
CA THR A 102 -5.85 -22.17 6.09
C THR A 102 -6.07 -22.46 7.57
N THR A 103 -5.34 -21.79 8.45
CA THR A 103 -5.53 -21.95 9.90
C THR A 103 -6.70 -21.08 10.40
N SER A 104 -7.23 -21.40 11.58
CA SER A 104 -8.26 -20.56 12.23
C SER A 104 -7.74 -19.14 12.54
N GLN A 105 -6.44 -19.02 12.83
CA GLN A 105 -5.78 -17.74 13.06
C GLN A 105 -5.71 -16.90 11.78
N ASP A 106 -5.41 -17.51 10.64
CA ASP A 106 -5.40 -16.83 9.33
C ASP A 106 -6.79 -16.31 8.97
N GLN A 107 -7.84 -17.08 9.27
CA GLN A 107 -9.22 -16.63 9.08
C GLN A 107 -9.59 -15.42 9.94
N ALA A 108 -9.19 -15.42 11.22
CA ALA A 108 -9.42 -14.29 12.10
C ALA A 108 -8.67 -13.03 11.61
N LYS A 109 -7.41 -13.18 11.22
CA LYS A 109 -6.60 -12.08 10.65
C LYS A 109 -7.17 -11.57 9.33
N LEU A 110 -7.65 -12.46 8.46
CA LEU A 110 -8.32 -12.10 7.22
C LEU A 110 -9.57 -11.25 7.47
N GLN A 111 -10.44 -11.64 8.42
CA GLN A 111 -11.63 -10.84 8.75
C GLN A 111 -11.28 -9.48 9.38
N ALA A 112 -10.24 -9.42 10.20
CA ALA A 112 -9.75 -8.16 10.78
C ALA A 112 -9.27 -7.19 9.70
N LEU A 113 -8.40 -7.66 8.78
CA LEU A 113 -7.91 -6.86 7.65
C LEU A 113 -9.05 -6.43 6.73
N LEU A 114 -10.05 -7.28 6.50
CA LEU A 114 -11.19 -6.97 5.64
C LEU A 114 -12.05 -5.86 6.25
N THR A 115 -12.27 -5.90 7.56
CA THR A 115 -12.99 -4.86 8.29
C THR A 115 -12.22 -3.54 8.24
N GLN A 116 -10.90 -3.59 8.48
CA GLN A 116 -10.03 -2.42 8.47
C GLN A 116 -9.97 -1.77 7.07
N ALA A 117 -9.77 -2.56 6.02
CA ALA A 117 -9.70 -2.06 4.66
C ALA A 117 -11.03 -1.44 4.20
N LYS A 118 -12.18 -2.01 4.61
CA LYS A 118 -13.49 -1.39 4.37
C LYS A 118 -13.64 -0.05 5.07
N ALA A 119 -13.26 0.01 6.34
CA ALA A 119 -13.35 1.24 7.12
C ALA A 119 -12.47 2.34 6.49
N ARG A 120 -11.22 2.02 6.12
CA ARG A 120 -10.30 2.96 5.47
C ARG A 120 -10.78 3.42 4.10
N ALA A 121 -11.27 2.50 3.26
CA ALA A 121 -11.77 2.85 1.93
C ALA A 121 -12.95 3.82 2.02
N LEU A 122 -13.86 3.59 2.97
CA LEU A 122 -15.03 4.43 3.21
C LEU A 122 -14.63 5.79 3.78
N SER A 123 -13.80 5.83 4.82
CA SER A 123 -13.40 7.09 5.46
C SER A 123 -12.56 7.96 4.52
N SER A 124 -11.65 7.37 3.74
CA SER A 124 -10.86 8.11 2.75
C SER A 124 -11.72 8.65 1.61
N GLN A 125 -12.74 7.89 1.17
CA GLN A 125 -13.68 8.36 0.15
C GLN A 125 -14.52 9.54 0.67
N GLN A 126 -15.05 9.44 1.89
CA GLN A 126 -15.80 10.53 2.50
C GLN A 126 -14.94 11.80 2.67
N ALA A 127 -13.67 11.65 3.04
CA ALA A 127 -12.74 12.75 3.14
C ALA A 127 -12.46 13.39 1.77
N LEU A 128 -12.25 12.59 0.71
CA LEU A 128 -12.11 13.09 -0.66
C LEU A 128 -13.35 13.87 -1.11
N ASP A 129 -14.55 13.34 -0.83
CA ASP A 129 -15.81 13.97 -1.21
C ASP A 129 -16.07 15.28 -0.44
N SER A 130 -15.46 15.44 0.74
CA SER A 130 -15.56 16.65 1.57
C SER A 130 -14.59 17.76 1.18
N LEU A 131 -13.62 17.48 0.29
CA LEU A 131 -12.65 18.48 -0.15
C LEU A 131 -13.36 19.64 -0.89
N PRO A 132 -12.92 20.90 -0.69
CA PRO A 132 -13.53 22.04 -1.34
C PRO A 132 -13.39 21.97 -2.87
N VAL A 133 -14.40 22.47 -3.59
CA VAL A 133 -14.45 22.52 -5.07
C VAL A 133 -13.44 23.51 -5.67
N LEU A 134 -12.77 24.32 -4.83
CA LEU A 134 -11.71 25.23 -5.27
C LEU A 134 -10.53 24.46 -5.90
N PRO A 135 -9.77 25.10 -6.82
CA PRO A 135 -8.88 24.39 -7.71
C PRO A 135 -8.01 23.38 -6.96
N GLN A 136 -8.01 22.13 -7.42
CA GLN A 136 -7.19 21.00 -6.91
C GLN A 136 -5.71 21.36 -6.69
N PHE A 137 -5.27 22.48 -7.24
CA PHE A 137 -3.99 23.14 -7.06
C PHE A 137 -3.72 23.70 -5.64
N SER A 138 -4.73 23.98 -4.79
CA SER A 138 -4.50 24.52 -3.44
C SER A 138 -4.33 23.44 -2.34
N CYS A 139 -4.77 22.21 -2.58
CA CYS A 139 -4.70 21.09 -1.61
C CYS A 139 -4.13 19.82 -2.27
N THR A 140 -3.12 19.95 -3.13
CA THR A 140 -2.53 18.83 -3.90
C THR A 140 -2.00 17.72 -2.99
N VAL A 141 -1.38 18.09 -1.87
CA VAL A 141 -0.82 17.18 -0.86
C VAL A 141 -1.92 16.37 -0.17
N GLU A 142 -2.94 17.03 0.38
CA GLU A 142 -4.04 16.35 1.09
C GLU A 142 -4.89 15.49 0.14
N HIS A 143 -5.17 15.99 -1.07
CA HIS A 143 -5.85 15.19 -2.08
C HIS A 143 -5.04 13.93 -2.45
N ALA A 144 -3.73 14.07 -2.68
CA ALA A 144 -2.86 12.94 -3.01
C ALA A 144 -2.74 11.94 -1.85
N ARG A 145 -2.69 12.41 -0.60
CA ARG A 145 -2.71 11.59 0.61
C ARG A 145 -3.97 10.74 0.70
N LEU A 146 -5.13 11.38 0.60
CA LEU A 146 -6.41 10.70 0.67
C LEU A 146 -6.61 9.74 -0.51
N THR A 147 -6.16 10.13 -1.71
CA THR A 147 -6.18 9.25 -2.89
C THR A 147 -5.32 8.01 -2.68
N LEU A 148 -4.09 8.16 -2.15
CA LEU A 148 -3.21 7.03 -1.86
C LEU A 148 -3.81 6.11 -0.78
N ARG A 149 -4.33 6.67 0.31
CA ARG A 149 -5.02 5.91 1.38
C ARG A 149 -6.19 5.11 0.82
N HIS A 150 -7.03 5.76 0.00
CA HIS A 150 -8.15 5.09 -0.66
C HIS A 150 -7.68 3.97 -1.59
N GLN A 151 -6.68 4.23 -2.43
CA GLN A 151 -6.15 3.25 -3.38
C GLN A 151 -5.56 2.02 -2.65
N ARG A 152 -4.81 2.22 -1.56
CA ARG A 152 -4.26 1.13 -0.73
C ARG A 152 -5.37 0.27 -0.16
N ALA A 153 -6.41 0.89 0.41
CA ALA A 153 -7.55 0.19 0.98
C ALA A 153 -8.32 -0.61 -0.09
N THR A 154 -8.58 -0.02 -1.25
CA THR A 154 -9.27 -0.69 -2.36
C THR A 154 -8.48 -1.88 -2.92
N LEU A 155 -7.17 -1.74 -3.10
CA LEU A 155 -6.33 -2.85 -3.57
C LEU A 155 -6.17 -3.95 -2.51
N ALA A 156 -6.11 -3.60 -1.23
CA ALA A 156 -6.14 -4.58 -0.15
C ALA A 156 -7.47 -5.36 -0.13
N LEU A 157 -8.61 -4.69 -0.36
CA LEU A 157 -9.90 -5.36 -0.46
C LEU A 157 -9.94 -6.36 -1.63
N ASP A 158 -9.48 -5.96 -2.82
CA ASP A 158 -9.40 -6.88 -3.98
C ASP A 158 -8.58 -8.14 -3.65
N VAL A 159 -7.46 -8.00 -2.95
CA VAL A 159 -6.62 -9.13 -2.52
C VAL A 159 -7.34 -10.01 -1.49
N LEU A 160 -7.95 -9.42 -0.46
CA LEU A 160 -8.64 -10.15 0.61
C LEU A 160 -9.87 -10.90 0.09
N GLU A 161 -10.60 -10.31 -0.86
CA GLU A 161 -11.74 -10.97 -1.51
C GLU A 161 -11.31 -12.18 -2.34
N ARG A 162 -10.12 -12.13 -2.95
CA ARG A 162 -9.54 -13.28 -3.65
C ARG A 162 -9.01 -14.35 -2.69
N LEU A 163 -8.65 -14.01 -1.46
CA LEU A 163 -8.21 -14.97 -0.43
C LEU A 163 -9.36 -15.70 0.26
N ARG A 164 -10.58 -15.16 0.15
CA ARG A 164 -11.80 -15.82 0.60
C ARG A 164 -12.13 -17.06 -0.22
#